data_AF-A0A7W9TXM5-F1
#
_entry.id   AF-A0A7W9TXM5-F1
#
_cell.length_a   1.000
_cell.length_b   1.000
_cell.length_c   1.000
_cell.angle_alpha   90.00
_cell.angle_beta   90.00
_cell.angle_gamma   90.00
#
_symmetry.space_group_name_H-M   'P 1'
#
loop_
_entity.id
_entity.type
_entity.pdbx_description
1 polymer ?
#
loop_
_entity_poly.entity_id
_entity_poly.type
_entity_poly.pdbx_seq_one_letter_code
_entity_poly.pdbx_strand_id
1 'polypeptide(L)'
;MERNYDYMGYAIRVSTDSIPEPVQRKMRMADSGYVAMVSIYKSDRQEPCFPQMRLTDLGDRWFVTEVDALMRGYSVGRRIVEEALGCPAA
;
A
#
# COMPACT_ATOMS: atom_id res chain seq x y z
N MET A 1 1.44 -10.19 -4.74
CA MET A 1 0.09 -10.67 -4.34
C MET A 1 -0.90 -9.51 -4.39
N GLU A 2 -2.22 -9.75 -4.32
CA GLU A 2 -3.21 -8.67 -4.11
C GLU A 2 -4.26 -9.09 -3.09
N ARG A 3 -4.67 -8.16 -2.22
CA ARG A 3 -5.81 -8.32 -1.32
C ARG A 3 -6.75 -7.12 -1.39
N ASN A 4 -8.04 -7.40 -1.43
CA ASN A 4 -9.10 -6.41 -1.41
C ASN A 4 -9.83 -6.49 -0.07
N TYR A 5 -10.00 -5.35 0.59
CA TYR A 5 -10.65 -5.25 1.90
C TYR A 5 -11.77 -4.22 1.83
N ASP A 6 -12.99 -4.63 2.14
CA ASP A 6 -14.13 -3.73 2.29
C ASP A 6 -14.09 -3.06 3.67
N TYR A 7 -14.11 -1.73 3.69
CA TYR A 7 -14.05 -0.92 4.90
C TYR A 7 -14.93 0.32 4.76
N MET A 8 -15.98 0.43 5.57
CA MET A 8 -16.86 1.61 5.67
C MET A 8 -17.42 2.11 4.32
N GLY A 9 -17.74 1.22 3.38
CA GLY A 9 -18.24 1.59 2.04
C GLY A 9 -17.14 2.00 1.04
N TYR A 10 -15.90 1.71 1.38
CA TYR A 10 -14.73 1.79 0.52
C TYR A 10 -14.12 0.40 0.33
N ALA A 11 -13.56 0.15 -0.84
CA ALA A 11 -12.75 -1.02 -1.12
C ALA A 11 -11.27 -0.61 -1.11
N ILE A 12 -10.53 -1.08 -0.11
CA ILE A 12 -9.09 -0.90 0.03
C ILE A 12 -8.40 -2.07 -0.67
N ARG A 13 -7.85 -1.82 -1.85
CA ARG A 13 -7.03 -2.77 -2.61
C ARG A 13 -5.57 -2.56 -2.26
N VAL A 14 -4.92 -3.60 -1.74
CA VAL A 14 -3.50 -3.62 -1.43
C VAL A 14 -2.83 -4.67 -2.29
N SER A 15 -2.02 -4.21 -3.24
CA SER A 15 -1.24 -5.06 -4.14
C SER A 15 0.22 -5.02 -3.70
N THR A 16 0.87 -6.16 -3.57
CA THR A 16 2.30 -6.27 -3.32
C THR A 16 3.01 -6.69 -4.59
N ASP A 17 4.04 -5.93 -4.95
CA ASP A 17 4.93 -6.28 -6.05
C ASP A 17 6.30 -6.64 -5.49
N SER A 18 6.87 -7.73 -6.01
CA SER A 18 8.21 -8.17 -5.66
C SER A 18 9.17 -7.53 -6.64
N ILE A 19 10.07 -6.67 -6.18
CA ILE A 19 11.02 -6.06 -7.08
C ILE A 19 12.30 -6.88 -7.12
N PRO A 20 12.63 -7.46 -8.28
CA PRO A 20 13.87 -8.20 -8.44
C PRO A 20 15.06 -7.24 -8.40
N GLU A 21 16.18 -7.71 -7.88
CA GLU A 21 17.41 -6.93 -7.81
C GLU A 21 17.78 -6.38 -9.20
N PRO A 22 18.04 -5.07 -9.33
CA PRO A 22 18.61 -4.54 -10.56
C PRO A 22 20.07 -5.00 -10.65
N VAL A 23 20.34 -5.96 -11.56
CA VAL A 23 21.68 -6.51 -11.82
C VAL A 23 22.73 -5.44 -12.14
N GLN A 24 22.34 -4.21 -12.53
CA GLN A 24 23.30 -3.13 -12.73
C GLN A 24 22.75 -1.76 -12.33
N ARG A 25 23.49 -1.12 -11.42
CA ARG A 25 23.96 0.28 -11.46
C ARG A 25 23.59 1.08 -10.20
N LYS A 26 24.50 1.03 -9.22
CA LYS A 26 24.85 2.15 -8.31
C LYS A 26 23.70 2.87 -7.62
N MET A 27 22.71 2.16 -7.10
CA MET A 27 21.87 2.70 -6.03
C MET A 27 21.87 1.66 -4.92
N ARG A 28 22.47 2.01 -3.77
CA ARG A 28 22.51 1.20 -2.54
C ARG A 28 21.12 1.11 -1.90
N MET A 29 20.08 0.84 -2.68
CA MET A 29 18.79 0.43 -2.16
C MET A 29 18.90 -1.08 -2.00
N ALA A 30 18.88 -1.51 -0.74
CA ALA A 30 19.13 -2.87 -0.30
C ALA A 30 18.34 -3.90 -1.12
N ASP A 31 18.96 -5.08 -1.28
CA ASP A 31 18.37 -6.41 -1.48
C ASP A 31 16.89 -6.46 -1.84
N SER A 32 16.59 -7.16 -2.93
CA SER A 32 15.29 -7.78 -3.25
C SER A 32 14.23 -7.67 -2.15
N GLY A 33 13.10 -7.03 -2.45
CA GLY A 33 12.03 -6.89 -1.47
C GLY A 33 10.69 -6.56 -2.10
N TYR A 34 9.73 -6.28 -1.23
CA TYR A 34 8.33 -6.08 -1.59
C TYR A 34 7.97 -4.61 -1.48
N VAL A 35 7.14 -4.14 -2.39
CA VAL A 35 6.51 -2.82 -2.33
C VAL A 35 5.01 -2.99 -2.21
N ALA A 36 4.37 -2.21 -1.35
CA ALA A 36 2.92 -2.20 -1.25
C ALA A 36 2.34 -1.05 -2.05
N MET A 37 1.41 -1.35 -2.93
CA MET A 37 0.62 -0.42 -3.71
C MET A 37 -0.80 -0.43 -3.17
N VAL A 38 -1.25 0.71 -2.65
CA VAL A 38 -2.58 0.88 -2.05
C VAL A 38 -3.44 1.73 -2.96
N SER A 39 -4.59 1.19 -3.33
CA SER A 39 -5.63 1.89 -4.09
C SER A 39 -6.94 1.81 -3.33
N ILE A 40 -7.61 2.94 -3.14
CA ILE A 40 -8.86 3.01 -2.40
C ILE A 40 -9.96 3.41 -3.38
N TYR A 41 -10.97 2.57 -3.50
CA TYR A 41 -12.14 2.79 -4.34
C TYR A 41 -13.35 3.03 -3.45
N LYS A 42 -14.29 3.85 -3.92
CA LYS A 42 -15.60 3.96 -3.27
C LYS A 42 -16.51 2.91 -3.91
N SER A 43 -17.37 2.25 -3.13
CA SER A 43 -18.21 1.15 -3.66
C SER A 43 -19.10 1.53 -4.84
N ASP A 44 -19.39 2.83 -5.01
CA ASP A 44 -20.20 3.39 -6.10
C ASP A 44 -19.38 3.90 -7.31
N ARG A 45 -18.04 3.84 -7.24
CA ARG A 45 -17.14 4.37 -8.27
C ARG A 45 -16.11 3.35 -8.74
N GLN A 46 -15.95 3.26 -10.05
CA GLN A 46 -14.87 2.49 -10.67
C GLN A 46 -13.50 3.17 -10.56
N GLU A 47 -13.48 4.50 -10.37
CA GLU A 47 -12.24 5.25 -10.21
C GLU A 47 -11.77 5.28 -8.76
N PRO A 48 -10.46 5.14 -8.52
CA PRO A 48 -9.91 5.26 -7.18
C PRO A 48 -10.15 6.67 -6.67
N CYS A 49 -10.67 6.77 -5.45
CA CYS A 49 -10.94 8.06 -4.81
C CYS A 49 -9.66 8.76 -4.34
N PHE A 50 -8.56 8.01 -4.27
CA PHE A 50 -7.25 8.48 -3.83
C PHE A 50 -6.18 8.09 -4.84
N PRO A 51 -5.12 8.91 -5.00
CA PRO A 51 -3.98 8.51 -5.81
C PRO A 51 -3.38 7.22 -5.27
N GLN A 52 -2.95 6.34 -6.17
CA GLN A 52 -2.32 5.09 -5.77
C GLN A 52 -1.06 5.39 -4.95
N MET A 53 -1.01 4.88 -3.73
CA MET A 53 0.09 5.11 -2.82
C MET A 53 1.06 3.95 -2.86
N ARG A 54 2.33 4.27 -3.08
CA ARG A 54 3.42 3.32 -3.01
C ARG A 54 4.08 3.42 -1.64
N LEU A 55 3.98 2.36 -0.87
CA LEU A 55 4.53 2.24 0.47
C LEU A 55 5.80 1.40 0.44
N THR A 56 6.80 1.91 1.14
CA THR A 56 8.07 1.27 1.43
C THR A 56 8.23 1.11 2.94
N ASP A 57 9.16 0.27 3.36
CA ASP A 57 9.48 0.07 4.76
C ASP A 57 10.26 1.26 5.35
N LEU A 58 10.46 1.23 6.67
CA LEU A 58 11.19 2.26 7.42
C LEU A 58 12.56 2.54 6.78
N GLY A 59 12.78 3.81 6.44
CA GLY A 59 14.04 4.27 5.86
C GLY A 59 14.16 4.09 4.35
N ASP A 60 13.05 4.15 3.62
CA ASP A 60 12.98 4.06 2.15
C ASP A 60 13.48 2.72 1.59
N ARG A 61 13.44 1.68 2.43
CA ARG A 61 13.80 0.31 2.04
C ARG A 61 12.57 -0.45 1.58
N TRP A 62 12.79 -1.49 0.80
CA TRP A 62 11.75 -2.46 0.44
C TRP A 62 11.30 -3.22 1.69
N PHE A 63 10.04 -3.65 1.71
CA PHE A 63 9.58 -4.57 2.74
C PHE A 63 10.32 -5.91 2.60
N VAL A 64 10.78 -6.45 3.71
CA VAL A 64 11.47 -7.76 3.75
C VAL A 64 10.50 -8.88 3.41
N THR A 65 9.23 -8.73 3.79
CA THR A 65 8.19 -9.74 3.54
C THR A 65 6.95 -9.14 2.87
N GLU A 66 6.28 -9.98 2.10
CA GLU A 66 4.98 -9.64 1.51
C GLU A 66 3.92 -9.31 2.58
N VAL A 67 3.99 -9.98 3.74
CA VAL A 67 3.03 -9.79 4.83
C VAL A 67 3.18 -8.41 5.46
N ASP A 68 4.41 -7.93 5.68
CA ASP A 68 4.67 -6.58 6.17
C ASP A 68 4.13 -5.52 5.20
N ALA A 69 4.37 -5.72 3.90
CA ALA A 69 3.86 -4.86 2.85
C ALA A 69 2.32 -4.79 2.88
N LEU A 70 1.64 -5.95 2.96
CA LEU A 70 0.18 -6.02 3.06
C LEU A 70 -0.36 -5.37 4.33
N MET A 71 0.25 -5.63 5.49
CA MET A 71 -0.18 -5.07 6.77
C MET A 71 -0.06 -3.55 6.81
N ARG A 72 1.07 -3.02 6.32
CA ARG A 72 1.27 -1.58 6.19
C ARG A 72 0.29 -0.96 5.20
N GLY A 73 0.09 -1.60 4.05
CA GLY A 73 -0.86 -1.15 3.04
C GLY A 73 -2.29 -1.05 3.56
N TYR A 74 -2.75 -2.05 4.30
CA TYR A 74 -4.07 -2.02 4.92
C TYR A 74 -4.16 -0.93 6.00
N SER A 75 -3.16 -0.79 6.86
CA SER A 75 -3.17 0.21 7.94
C SER A 75 -3.23 1.64 7.41
N VAL A 76 -2.45 1.94 6.37
CA VAL A 76 -2.47 3.26 5.71
C VAL A 76 -3.79 3.47 4.98
N GLY A 77 -4.25 2.47 4.21
CA GLY A 77 -5.52 2.53 3.49
C GLY A 77 -6.70 2.81 4.42
N ARG A 78 -6.75 2.13 5.56
CA ARG A 78 -7.75 2.36 6.61
C ARG A 78 -7.69 3.77 7.15
N ARG A 79 -6.50 4.24 7.53
CA ARG A 79 -6.31 5.60 8.07
C ARG A 79 -6.80 6.68 7.11
N ILE A 80 -6.53 6.52 5.81
CA ILE A 80 -6.99 7.48 4.79
C ILE A 80 -8.51 7.48 4.69
N VAL A 81 -9.15 6.30 4.74
CA VAL A 81 -10.62 6.22 4.75
C VAL A 81 -11.18 6.90 6.00
N GLU A 82 -10.56 6.70 7.16
CA GLU A 82 -10.96 7.36 8.42
C GLU A 82 -10.82 8.90 8.32
N GLU A 83 -9.70 9.40 7.79
CA GLU A 83 -9.50 10.83 7.54
C GLU A 83 -10.48 11.40 6.51
N ALA A 84 -10.77 10.64 5.45
CA ALA A 84 -11.74 11.02 4.41
C ALA A 84 -13.18 11.10 4.94
N LEU A 85 -13.52 10.24 5.90
CA LEU A 85 -14.81 10.24 6.58
C LEU A 85 -14.90 11.33 7.66
N GLY A 86 -13.82 12.07 7.92
CA GLY A 86 -13.80 13.11 8.95
C GLY A 86 -13.93 12.55 10.37
N CYS A 87 -13.65 11.26 10.57
CA CYS A 87 -13.53 10.66 11.89
C CYS A 87 -12.04 10.69 12.27
N PRO A 88 -11.55 11.73 12.96
CA PRO A 88 -10.21 11.65 13.54
C PRO A 88 -10.23 10.47 14.51
N ALA A 89 -9.34 9.50 14.30
CA ALA A 89 -9.06 8.48 15.30
C ALA A 89 -8.67 9.22 16.59
N ALA A 90 -9.59 9.24 17.55
CA ALA A 90 -9.42 9.86 18.86
C ALA A 90 -8.53 8.99 19.76
#